data_AF-A0A3E5FD27-F1
#
_entry.id   AF-A0A3E5FD27-F1
#
_cell.length_a   1.000
_cell.length_b   1.000
_cell.length_c   1.000
_cell.angle_alpha   90.00
_cell.angle_beta   90.00
_cell.angle_gamma   90.00
#
_symmetry.space_group_name_H-M   'P 1'
#
loop_
_entity.id
_entity.type
_entity.pdbx_description
1 polymer ?
#
loop_
_entity_poly.entity_id
_entity_poly.type
_entity_poly.pdbx_seq_one_letter_code
_entity_poly.pdbx_strand_id
1 'polypeptide(L)'
;MKVNIKVRDNYKSYCSLIDEEKILLNNKIVLDEKKNSRPDYKEKNTPTYSDVLPNDIIFTIQQKETEEKDFKFILRCVPFCERPFFRYDSTGPSHRNSNLPIPIEEQQVPTPHFHRFVADGKEIAYKTKVLLDEKQSKVLEDISMCVLHFMQEANIKFENFDLISTPGVLPFKMEENIDPLENVQFDIE
;
A
#
# COMPACT_ATOMS: atom_id res chain seq x y z
N MET A 1 -18.19 -9.62 4.89
CA MET A 1 -17.83 -8.35 4.22
C MET A 1 -19.07 -7.49 4.05
N LYS A 2 -18.96 -6.17 4.28
CA LYS A 2 -20.04 -5.21 4.02
C LYS A 2 -20.05 -4.87 2.53
N VAL A 3 -21.20 -5.01 1.88
CA VAL A 3 -21.38 -4.65 0.47
C VAL A 3 -21.33 -3.12 0.32
N ASN A 4 -20.60 -2.65 -0.69
CA ASN A 4 -20.58 -1.24 -1.09
C ASN A 4 -21.71 -0.99 -2.11
N ILE A 5 -22.83 -0.46 -1.63
CA ILE A 5 -24.03 -0.23 -2.44
C ILE A 5 -23.75 0.74 -3.59
N LYS A 6 -22.98 1.81 -3.36
CA LYS A 6 -22.63 2.78 -4.42
C LYS A 6 -21.87 2.10 -5.56
N VAL A 7 -20.92 1.22 -5.25
CA VAL A 7 -20.17 0.49 -6.28
C VAL A 7 -21.03 -0.55 -6.99
N ARG A 8 -21.86 -1.31 -6.26
CA ARG A 8 -22.78 -2.28 -6.86
C ARG A 8 -23.72 -1.61 -7.88
N ASP A 9 -24.33 -0.50 -7.47
CA ASP A 9 -25.35 0.18 -8.27
C ASP A 9 -24.72 0.98 -9.43
N ASN A 10 -23.44 1.32 -9.35
CA ASN A 10 -22.69 2.08 -10.37
C ASN A 10 -21.43 1.35 -10.86
N TYR A 11 -21.49 0.01 -10.99
CA TYR A 11 -20.30 -0.80 -11.23
C TYR A 11 -19.58 -0.46 -12.54
N LYS A 12 -20.33 -0.08 -13.58
CA LYS A 12 -19.73 0.39 -14.84
C LYS A 12 -18.86 1.64 -14.63
N SER A 13 -19.36 2.63 -13.89
CA SER A 13 -18.60 3.83 -13.55
C SER A 13 -17.40 3.52 -12.67
N TYR A 14 -17.51 2.53 -11.78
CA TYR A 14 -16.37 2.02 -11.01
C TYR A 14 -15.30 1.40 -11.92
N CYS A 15 -15.69 0.57 -12.89
CA CYS A 15 -14.75 0.02 -13.87
C CYS A 15 -14.07 1.15 -14.66
N SER A 16 -14.82 2.13 -15.16
CA SER A 16 -14.24 3.32 -15.79
C SER A 16 -13.27 4.04 -14.85
N LEU A 17 -13.61 4.27 -13.58
CA LEU A 17 -12.68 4.88 -12.62
C LEU A 17 -11.38 4.07 -12.46
N ILE A 18 -11.42 2.74 -12.52
CA ILE A 18 -10.21 1.91 -12.45
C ILE A 18 -9.41 1.98 -13.76
N ASP A 19 -10.07 1.75 -14.89
CA ASP A 19 -9.44 1.55 -16.20
C ASP A 19 -8.97 2.86 -16.84
N GLU A 20 -9.60 3.99 -16.51
CA GLU A 20 -9.26 5.30 -17.06
C GLU A 20 -7.91 5.81 -16.58
N GLU A 21 -7.29 6.60 -17.44
CA GLU A 21 -6.01 7.21 -17.14
C GLU A 21 -6.15 8.20 -15.97
N LYS A 22 -5.17 8.15 -15.10
CA LYS A 22 -5.01 9.05 -13.97
C LYS A 22 -3.66 9.74 -14.06
N ILE A 23 -3.58 10.99 -13.63
CA ILE A 23 -2.34 11.77 -13.62
C ILE A 23 -1.99 12.12 -12.18
N LEU A 24 -0.78 11.76 -11.78
CA LEU A 24 -0.25 12.16 -10.47
C LEU A 24 0.19 13.63 -10.54
N LEU A 25 -0.32 14.49 -9.64
CA LEU A 25 0.01 15.93 -9.70
C LEU A 25 1.42 16.26 -9.21
N ASN A 26 2.04 15.37 -8.42
CA ASN A 26 3.40 15.55 -7.94
C ASN A 26 4.19 14.25 -8.12
N ASN A 27 5.18 14.28 -9.00
CA ASN A 27 6.01 13.12 -9.32
C ASN A 27 7.07 12.84 -8.25
N LYS A 28 7.31 13.78 -7.32
CA LYS A 28 8.22 13.57 -6.20
C LYS A 28 7.45 13.45 -4.89
N ILE A 29 7.44 12.25 -4.31
CA ILE A 29 6.80 11.98 -3.04
C ILE A 29 7.88 11.79 -1.97
N VAL A 30 7.80 12.59 -0.90
CA VAL A 30 8.61 12.40 0.31
C VAL A 30 7.71 11.79 1.39
N LEU A 31 8.09 10.61 1.88
CA LEU A 31 7.36 9.84 2.89
C LEU A 31 8.07 9.98 4.25
N ASP A 32 7.84 11.12 4.89
CA ASP A 32 8.46 11.57 6.14
C ASP A 32 7.45 11.97 7.23
N GLU A 33 6.20 12.25 6.86
CA GLU A 33 5.11 12.59 7.78
C GLU A 33 4.58 11.36 8.52
N LYS A 34 4.47 11.44 9.85
CA LYS A 34 3.79 10.41 10.65
C LYS A 34 2.28 10.46 10.43
N LYS A 35 1.67 9.28 10.35
CA LYS A 35 0.23 9.14 10.29
C LYS A 35 -0.41 9.48 11.64
N ASN A 36 -1.29 10.48 11.66
CA ASN A 36 -1.95 10.97 12.87
C ASN A 36 -2.64 9.88 13.71
N SER A 37 -3.38 8.97 13.06
CA SER A 37 -4.13 7.93 13.77
C SER A 37 -3.27 6.74 14.21
N ARG A 38 -2.05 6.62 13.66
CA ARG A 38 -1.19 5.44 13.85
C ARG A 38 0.29 5.87 13.65
N PRO A 39 0.91 6.52 14.65
CA PRO A 39 2.21 7.17 14.50
C PRO A 39 3.40 6.22 14.25
N ASP A 40 3.19 4.90 14.35
CA ASP A 40 4.14 3.86 13.91
C ASP A 40 4.20 3.72 12.38
N TYR A 41 3.37 4.46 11.63
CA TYR A 41 3.40 4.56 10.19
C TYR A 41 3.69 5.97 9.74
N LYS A 42 4.43 6.08 8.64
CA LYS A 42 4.52 7.26 7.80
C LYS A 42 3.37 7.23 6.79
N GLU A 43 2.81 8.39 6.45
CA GLU A 43 1.73 8.52 5.48
C GLU A 43 1.93 9.78 4.64
N LYS A 44 1.78 9.66 3.31
CA LYS A 44 1.71 10.80 2.40
C LYS A 44 0.51 10.70 1.49
N ASN A 45 -0.24 11.78 1.38
CA ASN A 45 -1.39 11.91 0.48
C ASN A 45 -0.99 12.79 -0.71
N THR A 46 -1.24 12.29 -1.92
CA THR A 46 -0.94 12.99 -3.18
C THR A 46 -2.22 13.08 -4.01
N PRO A 47 -2.67 14.28 -4.38
CA PRO A 47 -3.79 14.44 -5.29
C PRO A 47 -3.49 13.77 -6.64
N THR A 48 -4.50 13.09 -7.18
CA THR A 48 -4.46 12.42 -8.47
C THR A 48 -5.66 12.90 -9.29
N TYR A 49 -5.44 13.14 -10.57
CA TYR A 49 -6.45 13.66 -11.49
C TYR A 49 -6.94 12.58 -12.45
N SER A 50 -8.17 12.68 -12.93
CA SER A 50 -8.71 11.90 -14.05
C SER A 50 -9.77 12.74 -14.76
N ASP A 51 -9.85 12.64 -16.08
CA ASP A 51 -10.83 13.37 -16.90
C ASP A 51 -12.28 12.93 -16.64
N VAL A 52 -12.47 11.67 -16.20
CA VAL A 52 -13.80 11.10 -15.94
C VAL A 52 -14.36 11.51 -14.58
N LEU A 53 -13.48 11.68 -13.58
CA LEU A 53 -13.84 12.12 -12.23
C LEU A 53 -12.88 13.23 -11.80
N PRO A 54 -13.04 14.45 -12.36
CA PRO A 54 -12.18 15.56 -12.04
C PRO A 54 -12.42 15.96 -10.57
N ASN A 55 -11.40 15.74 -9.73
CA ASN A 55 -11.05 16.51 -8.52
C ASN A 55 -11.20 15.89 -7.12
N ASP A 56 -11.25 14.57 -6.93
CA ASP A 56 -11.25 14.01 -5.56
C ASP A 56 -10.52 12.68 -5.38
N ILE A 57 -9.66 12.30 -6.34
CA ILE A 57 -8.84 11.10 -6.18
C ILE A 57 -7.61 11.45 -5.34
N ILE A 58 -7.45 10.73 -4.22
CA ILE A 58 -6.29 10.84 -3.35
C ILE A 58 -5.52 9.52 -3.44
N PHE A 59 -4.26 9.61 -3.84
CA PHE A 59 -3.30 8.53 -3.75
C PHE A 59 -2.53 8.63 -2.43
N THR A 60 -2.68 7.63 -1.58
CA THR A 60 -2.00 7.55 -0.29
C THR A 60 -0.92 6.47 -0.33
N ILE A 61 0.27 6.82 0.13
CA ILE A 61 1.35 5.88 0.43
C ILE A 61 1.51 5.82 1.96
N GLN A 62 1.53 4.61 2.50
CA GLN A 62 1.82 4.35 3.92
C GLN A 62 2.99 3.37 4.03
N GLN A 63 3.87 3.57 5.01
CA GLN A 63 4.92 2.61 5.36
C GLN A 63 5.15 2.61 6.87
N LYS A 64 5.34 1.44 7.47
CA LYS A 64 5.67 1.31 8.88
C LYS A 64 7.09 1.82 9.15
N GLU A 65 7.27 2.59 10.22
CA GLU A 65 8.58 3.21 10.53
C GLU A 65 9.68 2.19 10.84
N THR A 66 9.31 1.04 11.41
CA THR A 66 10.26 0.03 11.90
C THR A 66 10.36 -1.21 11.02
N GLU A 67 9.55 -1.29 9.95
CA GLU A 67 9.52 -2.45 9.06
C GLU A 67 9.37 -1.96 7.62
N GLU A 68 10.49 -1.91 6.89
CA GLU A 68 10.54 -1.33 5.55
C GLU A 68 9.64 -2.06 4.55
N LYS A 69 9.40 -3.36 4.77
CA LYS A 69 8.56 -4.18 3.90
C LYS A 69 7.07 -4.05 4.20
N ASP A 70 6.67 -3.39 5.29
CA ASP A 70 5.26 -3.17 5.66
C ASP A 70 4.79 -1.81 5.13
N PHE A 71 4.20 -1.82 3.94
CA PHE A 71 3.71 -0.64 3.25
C PHE A 71 2.40 -0.93 2.51
N LYS A 72 1.67 0.16 2.23
CA LYS A 72 0.35 0.12 1.62
C LYS A 72 0.19 1.25 0.64
N PHE A 73 -0.51 0.97 -0.44
CA PHE A 73 -0.89 1.95 -1.46
C PHE A 73 -2.40 1.99 -1.55
N ILE A 74 -2.99 3.18 -1.53
CA ILE A 74 -4.43 3.34 -1.41
C ILE A 74 -4.91 4.43 -2.37
N LEU A 75 -5.90 4.11 -3.19
CA LEU A 75 -6.65 5.12 -3.94
C LEU A 75 -8.04 5.29 -3.32
N ARG A 76 -8.38 6.55 -3.04
CA ARG A 76 -9.68 6.96 -2.51
C ARG A 76 -10.30 7.98 -3.42
N CYS A 77 -11.62 7.91 -3.57
CA CYS A 77 -12.44 8.93 -4.19
C CYS A 77 -13.72 9.02 -3.36
N VAL A 78 -13.70 9.86 -2.32
CA VAL A 78 -14.78 9.94 -1.31
C VAL A 78 -16.15 10.26 -1.93
N PRO A 79 -16.27 11.17 -2.91
CA PRO A 79 -17.56 11.42 -3.57
C PRO A 79 -18.14 10.15 -4.21
N PHE A 80 -17.28 9.32 -4.81
CA PHE A 80 -17.68 8.06 -5.42
C PHE A 80 -17.99 6.98 -4.37
N CYS A 81 -17.05 6.68 -3.47
CA CYS A 81 -17.29 5.78 -2.35
C CYS A 81 -16.44 6.09 -1.11
N GLU A 82 -17.00 5.86 0.07
CA GLU A 82 -16.36 6.16 1.37
C GLU A 82 -15.08 5.33 1.63
N ARG A 83 -15.01 4.14 1.04
CA ARG A 83 -13.89 3.21 1.20
C ARG A 83 -12.87 3.40 0.08
N PRO A 84 -11.60 3.00 0.29
CA PRO A 84 -10.66 2.84 -0.81
C PRO A 84 -11.28 2.03 -1.94
N PHE A 85 -11.19 2.53 -3.17
CA PHE A 85 -11.70 1.83 -4.33
C PHE A 85 -10.66 0.87 -4.92
N PHE A 86 -9.38 1.14 -4.67
CA PHE A 86 -8.25 0.30 -5.05
C PHE A 86 -7.17 0.36 -3.96
N ARG A 87 -6.61 -0.78 -3.56
CA ARG A 87 -5.58 -0.84 -2.51
C ARG A 87 -4.59 -1.96 -2.78
N TYR A 88 -3.37 -1.79 -2.30
CA TYR A 88 -2.38 -2.85 -2.17
C TYR A 88 -1.89 -2.92 -0.72
N ASP A 89 -1.73 -4.15 -0.23
CA ASP A 89 -1.14 -4.46 1.07
C ASP A 89 0.08 -5.36 0.84
N SER A 90 1.27 -4.92 1.27
CA SER A 90 2.52 -5.70 1.10
C SER A 90 2.63 -6.85 2.11
N THR A 91 2.20 -6.62 3.35
CA THR A 91 2.24 -7.57 4.46
C THR A 91 0.93 -7.55 5.25
N GLY A 92 0.74 -8.54 6.12
CA GLY A 92 -0.44 -8.67 6.96
C GLY A 92 -1.24 -9.95 6.66
N PRO A 93 -2.48 -10.05 7.20
CA PRO A 93 -3.25 -11.27 7.13
C PRO A 93 -3.70 -11.61 5.70
N SER A 94 -3.82 -12.90 5.42
CA SER A 94 -4.50 -13.35 4.19
C SER A 94 -5.95 -12.93 4.19
N HIS A 95 -6.46 -12.57 3.02
CA HIS A 95 -7.88 -12.28 2.81
C HIS A 95 -8.60 -13.50 2.24
N ARG A 96 -9.86 -13.68 2.62
CA ARG A 96 -10.71 -14.77 2.10
C ARG A 96 -11.84 -14.22 1.23
N ASN A 97 -11.87 -14.60 -0.04
CA ASN A 97 -12.91 -14.27 -1.02
C ASN A 97 -14.08 -15.28 -0.96
N SER A 98 -14.72 -15.40 0.20
CA SER A 98 -15.80 -16.39 0.40
C SER A 98 -17.07 -16.13 -0.41
N ASN A 99 -17.17 -14.96 -1.05
CA ASN A 99 -18.28 -14.54 -1.89
C ASN A 99 -18.16 -14.96 -3.35
N LEU A 100 -17.00 -15.48 -3.76
CA LEU A 100 -16.78 -15.93 -5.14
C LEU A 100 -17.13 -17.42 -5.26
N PRO A 101 -17.73 -17.85 -6.39
CA PRO A 101 -18.03 -19.26 -6.66
C PRO A 101 -16.76 -20.01 -7.10
N ILE A 102 -15.71 -19.99 -6.27
CA ILE A 102 -14.42 -20.65 -6.50
C ILE A 102 -14.14 -21.69 -5.40
N PRO A 103 -13.32 -22.73 -5.68
CA PRO A 103 -12.91 -23.72 -4.70
C PRO A 103 -12.36 -23.10 -3.41
N ILE A 104 -12.60 -23.75 -2.26
CA ILE A 104 -12.19 -23.23 -0.94
C ILE A 104 -10.69 -22.94 -0.87
N GLU A 105 -9.89 -23.80 -1.50
CA GLU A 105 -8.43 -23.66 -1.59
C GLU A 105 -7.98 -22.40 -2.36
N GLU A 106 -8.81 -21.92 -3.29
CA GLU A 106 -8.55 -20.69 -4.06
C GLU A 106 -9.13 -19.44 -3.40
N GLN A 107 -9.95 -19.59 -2.35
CA GLN A 107 -10.57 -18.44 -1.67
C GLN A 107 -9.58 -17.65 -0.83
N GLN A 108 -8.47 -18.25 -0.39
CA GLN A 108 -7.49 -17.58 0.46
C GLN A 108 -6.39 -16.91 -0.38
N VAL A 109 -6.23 -15.61 -0.19
CA VAL A 109 -5.23 -14.80 -0.88
C VAL A 109 -4.25 -14.23 0.15
N PRO A 110 -3.02 -14.77 0.25
CA PRO A 110 -2.00 -14.24 1.16
C PRO A 110 -1.44 -12.91 0.65
N THR A 111 -0.89 -12.11 1.56
CA THR A 111 -0.09 -10.92 1.19
C THR A 111 1.21 -11.34 0.50
N PRO A 112 1.79 -10.50 -0.37
CA PRO A 112 1.24 -9.25 -0.89
C PRO A 112 0.03 -9.49 -1.82
N HIS A 113 -0.95 -8.58 -1.80
CA HIS A 113 -2.11 -8.62 -2.71
C HIS A 113 -2.76 -7.25 -2.91
N PHE A 114 -3.55 -7.17 -3.98
CA PHE A 114 -4.40 -6.04 -4.32
C PHE A 114 -5.83 -6.25 -3.84
N HIS A 115 -6.55 -5.16 -3.65
CA HIS A 115 -7.97 -5.11 -3.36
C HIS A 115 -8.70 -4.29 -4.41
N ARG A 116 -9.85 -4.81 -4.82
CA ARG A 116 -10.79 -4.12 -5.71
C ARG A 116 -12.22 -4.57 -5.41
N PHE A 117 -13.20 -3.82 -5.87
CA PHE A 117 -14.59 -4.25 -5.85
C PHE A 117 -14.96 -5.08 -7.08
N VAL A 118 -15.90 -5.99 -6.92
CA VAL A 118 -16.58 -6.71 -8.02
C VAL A 118 -18.03 -6.24 -8.17
N ALA A 119 -18.72 -6.73 -9.21
CA ALA A 119 -20.05 -6.25 -9.62
C ALA A 119 -21.12 -6.27 -8.53
N ASP A 120 -21.04 -7.20 -7.58
CA ASP A 120 -21.97 -7.27 -6.45
C ASP A 120 -21.66 -6.27 -5.31
N GLY A 121 -20.66 -5.41 -5.51
CA GLY A 121 -20.20 -4.40 -4.57
C GLY A 121 -19.34 -4.95 -3.42
N LYS A 122 -18.93 -6.22 -3.46
CA LYS A 122 -18.02 -6.79 -2.46
C LYS A 122 -16.57 -6.53 -2.87
N GLU A 123 -15.74 -6.26 -1.86
CA GLU A 123 -14.29 -6.17 -2.02
C GLU A 123 -13.73 -7.59 -2.11
N ILE A 124 -12.77 -7.80 -3.01
CA ILE A 124 -12.01 -9.04 -3.11
C ILE A 124 -10.52 -8.72 -3.02
N ALA A 125 -9.72 -9.68 -2.55
CA ALA A 125 -8.27 -9.64 -2.67
C ALA A 125 -7.81 -10.47 -3.89
N TYR A 126 -6.71 -10.08 -4.55
CA TYR A 126 -6.15 -10.86 -5.65
C TYR A 126 -4.65 -10.58 -5.85
N LYS A 127 -3.95 -11.51 -6.50
CA LYS A 127 -2.57 -11.32 -6.96
C LYS A 127 -2.56 -11.01 -8.45
N THR A 128 -1.73 -10.06 -8.87
CA THR A 128 -1.45 -9.81 -10.29
C THR A 128 -0.53 -10.91 -10.81
N LYS A 129 -0.37 -11.01 -12.14
CA LYS A 129 0.59 -11.98 -12.73
C LYS A 129 2.01 -11.78 -12.21
N VAL A 130 2.40 -10.52 -11.98
CA VAL A 130 3.71 -10.14 -11.44
C VAL A 130 3.89 -10.66 -10.01
N LEU A 131 2.85 -10.62 -9.18
CA LEU A 131 2.90 -11.15 -7.81
C LEU A 131 2.81 -12.69 -7.72
N LEU A 132 2.44 -13.37 -8.80
CA LEU A 132 2.44 -14.83 -8.87
C LEU A 132 3.82 -15.39 -9.25
N ASP A 133 4.69 -14.57 -9.85
CA ASP A 133 6.08 -14.92 -10.11
C ASP A 133 6.95 -14.59 -8.88
N GLU A 134 7.61 -15.59 -8.32
CA GLU A 134 8.39 -15.44 -7.08
C GLU A 134 9.56 -14.44 -7.21
N LYS A 135 10.22 -14.41 -8.38
CA LYS A 135 11.37 -13.51 -8.59
C LYS A 135 10.92 -12.06 -8.67
N GLN A 136 9.85 -11.82 -9.43
CA GLN A 136 9.23 -10.50 -9.56
C GLN A 136 8.64 -10.05 -8.23
N SER A 137 7.90 -10.92 -7.52
CA SER A 137 7.33 -10.61 -6.21
C SER A 137 8.39 -10.21 -5.19
N LYS A 138 9.60 -10.81 -5.25
CA LYS A 138 10.71 -10.43 -4.38
C LYS A 138 11.26 -9.04 -4.68
N VAL A 139 11.30 -8.64 -5.95
CA VAL A 139 11.68 -7.26 -6.35
C VAL A 139 10.66 -6.25 -5.80
N LEU A 140 9.38 -6.63 -5.76
CA LEU A 140 8.30 -5.79 -5.22
C LEU A 140 8.26 -5.71 -3.68
N GLU A 141 9.23 -6.31 -2.97
CA GLU A 141 9.47 -6.00 -1.55
C GLU A 141 10.10 -4.61 -1.35
N ASP A 142 10.74 -4.05 -2.39
CA ASP A 142 11.18 -2.65 -2.40
C ASP A 142 9.98 -1.74 -2.69
N ILE A 143 9.68 -0.83 -1.76
CA ILE A 143 8.55 0.11 -1.88
C ILE A 143 8.63 0.97 -3.15
N SER A 144 9.84 1.35 -3.58
CA SER A 144 10.07 2.20 -4.75
C SER A 144 9.77 1.46 -6.05
N MET A 145 10.06 0.15 -6.09
CA MET A 145 9.67 -0.69 -7.23
C MET A 145 8.18 -1.02 -7.17
N CYS A 146 7.65 -1.28 -5.98
CA CYS A 146 6.27 -1.68 -5.80
C CYS A 146 5.28 -0.55 -6.10
N VAL A 147 5.61 0.69 -5.76
CA VAL A 147 4.75 1.84 -6.05
C VAL A 147 4.60 2.07 -7.57
N LEU A 148 5.67 1.84 -8.34
CA LEU A 148 5.62 1.90 -9.81
C LEU A 148 4.69 0.81 -10.37
N HIS A 149 4.80 -0.41 -9.87
CA HIS A 149 3.91 -1.52 -10.22
C HIS A 149 2.45 -1.21 -9.85
N PHE A 150 2.21 -0.64 -8.67
CA PHE A 150 0.87 -0.21 -8.25
C PHE A 150 0.30 0.86 -9.19
N MET A 151 1.10 1.86 -9.56
CA MET A 151 0.67 2.92 -10.49
C MET A 151 0.32 2.37 -11.87
N GLN A 152 1.08 1.38 -12.37
CA GLN A 152 0.75 0.69 -13.61
C GLN A 152 -0.59 -0.05 -13.53
N GLU A 153 -0.82 -0.83 -12.47
CA GLU A 153 -2.08 -1.56 -12.26
C GLU A 153 -3.28 -0.63 -12.04
N ALA A 154 -3.05 0.60 -11.55
CA ALA A 154 -4.07 1.61 -11.34
C ALA A 154 -4.27 2.58 -12.53
N ASN A 155 -3.52 2.36 -13.62
CA ASN A 155 -3.44 3.26 -14.78
C ASN A 155 -3.12 4.73 -14.41
N ILE A 156 -2.18 4.92 -13.49
CA ILE A 156 -1.65 6.23 -13.12
C ILE A 156 -0.42 6.51 -13.98
N LYS A 157 -0.49 7.55 -14.80
CA LYS A 157 0.66 8.12 -15.48
C LYS A 157 1.54 8.89 -14.51
N PHE A 158 2.83 8.73 -14.71
CA PHE A 158 3.88 9.43 -14.00
C PHE A 158 5.05 9.69 -14.95
N GLU A 159 5.69 10.84 -14.79
CA GLU A 159 6.92 11.19 -15.50
C GLU A 159 8.02 11.48 -14.48
N ASN A 160 9.16 10.77 -14.58
CA ASN A 160 10.28 10.94 -13.65
C ASN A 160 9.85 10.81 -12.18
N PHE A 161 9.04 9.80 -11.86
CA PHE A 161 8.59 9.56 -10.50
C PHE A 161 9.74 9.21 -9.56
N ASP A 162 9.74 9.82 -8.38
CA ASP A 162 10.71 9.60 -7.32
C ASP A 162 9.98 9.48 -5.97
N LEU A 163 10.25 8.38 -5.26
CA LEU A 163 9.78 8.15 -3.91
C LEU A 163 10.97 8.19 -2.95
N ILE A 164 11.02 9.25 -2.13
CA ILE A 164 11.99 9.36 -1.06
C ILE A 164 11.32 8.86 0.21
N SER A 165 11.62 7.62 0.58
CA SER A 165 11.33 7.14 1.94
C SER A 165 12.58 7.26 2.80
N THR A 166 12.48 8.04 3.88
CA THR A 166 13.54 8.10 4.88
C THR A 166 13.75 6.71 5.50
N PRO A 167 15.00 6.26 5.71
CA PRO A 167 15.28 5.00 6.39
C PRO A 167 14.55 4.97 7.74
N GLY A 168 14.08 3.78 8.12
CA GLY A 168 13.47 3.57 9.42
C GLY A 168 14.40 4.01 10.55
N VAL A 169 13.83 4.35 11.70
CA VAL A 169 14.64 4.58 12.91
C VAL A 169 15.39 3.29 13.20
N LEU A 170 16.73 3.31 13.16
CA LEU A 170 17.53 2.18 13.62
C LEU A 170 17.07 1.82 15.03
N PRO A 171 16.73 0.56 15.33
CA PRO A 171 16.42 0.16 16.68
C PRO A 171 17.70 0.28 17.50
N PHE A 172 17.94 1.46 18.05
CA PHE A 172 18.84 1.61 19.19
C PHE A 172 18.17 0.85 20.33
N LYS A 173 18.47 -0.44 20.44
CA LYS A 173 18.46 -1.08 21.74
C LYS A 173 19.60 -0.41 22.49
N MET A 174 19.27 0.48 23.43
CA MET A 174 20.15 0.59 24.58
C MET A 174 20.16 -0.82 25.17
N GLU A 175 21.23 -1.58 24.89
CA GLU A 175 21.62 -2.62 25.84
C GLU A 175 21.70 -1.91 27.19
N GLU A 176 21.20 -2.58 28.22
CA GLU A 176 21.08 -2.06 29.59
C GLU A 176 22.38 -1.32 29.99
N ASN A 177 22.32 -0.41 30.98
CA ASN A 177 23.46 0.34 31.53
C ASN A 177 24.59 -0.58 32.06
N ILE A 178 25.17 -1.40 31.21
CA ILE A 178 26.32 -2.24 31.41
C ILE A 178 27.46 -1.35 30.99
N ASP A 179 28.21 -0.89 31.98
CA ASP A 179 29.46 -0.20 31.72
C ASP A 179 30.33 -1.14 30.87
N PRO A 180 30.75 -0.76 29.65
CA PRO A 180 31.61 -1.60 28.82
C PRO A 180 32.98 -1.88 29.50
N LEU A 181 33.28 -1.20 30.60
CA LEU A 181 34.45 -1.42 31.45
C LEU A 181 34.16 -2.27 32.70
N GLU A 182 32.93 -2.77 32.91
CA GLU A 182 32.68 -3.76 33.96
C GLU A 182 33.60 -4.97 33.72
N ASN A 183 34.51 -5.20 34.67
CA ASN A 183 35.54 -6.26 34.67
C ASN A 183 36.85 -5.97 33.90
N VAL A 184 37.11 -4.74 33.47
CA VAL A 184 38.45 -4.35 33.01
C VAL A 184 39.30 -3.92 34.20
N GLN A 185 40.30 -4.73 34.57
CA GLN A 185 41.36 -4.30 35.49
C GLN A 185 42.43 -3.54 34.70
N PHE A 186 42.63 -2.27 35.03
CA PHE A 186 43.75 -1.49 34.53
C PHE A 186 44.94 -1.75 35.44
N ASP A 187 46.01 -2.33 34.90
CA ASP A 187 47.29 -2.41 35.59
C ASP A 187 47.87 -1.00 35.71
N ILE A 188 48.07 -0.55 36.95
CA ILE A 188 48.69 0.73 37.26
C ILE A 188 50.15 0.44 37.60
N GLU A 189 51.09 0.97 36.80
CA GLU A 189 52.53 0.99 37.10
C GLU A 189 52.88 1.94 38.25
#